data_AF-A0A3D0SWP0-F1
#
_entry.id   AF-A0A3D0SWP0-F1
#
_cell.length_a   1.000
_cell.length_b   1.000
_cell.length_c   1.000
_cell.angle_alpha   90.00
_cell.angle_beta   90.00
_cell.angle_gamma   90.00
#
_symmetry.space_group_name_H-M   'P 1'
#
loop_
_entity.id
_entity.type
_entity.pdbx_description
1 polymer ?
#
loop_
_entity_poly.entity_id
_entity_poly.type
_entity_poly.pdbx_seq_one_letter_code
_entity_poly.pdbx_strand_id
1 'polypeptide(L)'
;GRGVRIRGGTAKSYYVGVESAMPAVPGMEPPIQGLCIAPFGMEEGTQAELPPQEVGLVVGEPVRFRFFGSSVRRVDQVGTVLEQWAPEELEELEEIEANLPAEDRQPGEVVPVRLHAAVTEVGTLRLEAVSRTGTETWKVEFDVR
;
A
#
# COMPACT_ATOMS: atom_id res chain seq x y z
N GLY A 1 -32.28 -15.62 -17.70
CA GLY A 1 -32.25 -14.17 -17.47
C GLY A 1 -30.81 -13.72 -17.42
N ARG A 2 -30.44 -12.67 -18.16
CA ARG A 2 -29.11 -12.05 -18.07
C ARG A 2 -29.03 -11.32 -16.73
N GLY A 3 -28.54 -12.02 -15.70
CA GLY A 3 -28.26 -11.43 -14.41
C GLY A 3 -27.12 -10.43 -14.58
N VAL A 4 -27.43 -9.14 -14.43
CA VAL A 4 -26.42 -8.11 -14.24
C VAL A 4 -25.73 -8.44 -12.92
N ARG A 5 -24.52 -8.99 -12.97
CA ARG A 5 -23.65 -9.06 -11.79
C ARG A 5 -23.12 -7.65 -11.60
N ILE A 6 -23.68 -6.92 -10.64
CA ILE A 6 -23.01 -5.75 -10.08
C ILE A 6 -21.73 -6.31 -9.46
N ARG A 7 -20.57 -6.09 -10.10
CA ARG A 7 -19.30 -6.32 -9.42
C ARG A 7 -19.18 -5.25 -8.35
N GLY A 8 -18.91 -5.66 -7.11
CA GLY A 8 -18.62 -4.72 -6.05
C GLY A 8 -17.32 -4.00 -6.38
N GLY A 9 -17.27 -2.69 -6.14
CA GLY A 9 -16.02 -1.94 -6.11
C GLY A 9 -15.65 -1.64 -4.68
N THR A 10 -14.38 -1.32 -4.42
CA THR A 10 -13.95 -0.85 -3.09
C THR A 10 -14.80 0.33 -2.63
N ALA A 11 -15.30 0.26 -1.39
CA ALA A 11 -16.11 1.34 -0.80
C ALA A 11 -15.26 2.50 -0.23
N LYS A 12 -13.93 2.33 -0.23
CA LYS A 12 -12.94 3.29 0.24
C LYS A 12 -11.75 3.32 -0.73
N SER A 13 -11.04 4.44 -0.75
CA SER A 13 -9.65 4.47 -1.24
C SER A 13 -8.74 3.99 -0.12
N TYR A 14 -7.68 3.27 -0.46
CA TYR A 14 -6.73 2.71 0.51
C TYR A 14 -5.32 3.25 0.31
N TYR A 15 -4.63 3.46 1.42
CA TYR A 15 -3.31 4.07 1.47
C TYR A 15 -2.37 3.28 2.37
N VAL A 16 -1.10 3.25 1.99
CA VAL A 16 -0.01 2.75 2.83
C VAL A 16 0.79 3.93 3.35
N GLY A 17 1.08 3.93 4.65
CA GLY A 17 2.01 4.85 5.29
C GLY A 17 3.44 4.52 4.88
N VAL A 18 4.12 5.48 4.28
CA VAL A 18 5.53 5.38 3.89
C VAL A 18 6.30 6.50 4.56
N GLU A 19 7.49 6.19 5.09
CA GLU A 19 8.35 7.20 5.67
C GLU A 19 8.84 8.16 4.58
N SER A 20 8.80 9.46 4.87
CA SER A 20 9.31 10.45 3.94
C SER A 20 10.83 10.33 3.77
N ALA A 21 11.32 10.47 2.54
CA ALA A 21 12.76 10.55 2.23
C ALA A 21 13.41 11.88 2.69
N MET A 22 12.71 12.71 3.46
CA MET A 22 13.24 13.95 4.01
C MET A 22 14.33 13.66 5.06
N PRO A 23 15.41 14.47 5.10
CA PRO A 23 16.44 14.32 6.13
C PRO A 23 15.84 14.35 7.53
N ALA A 24 16.18 13.36 8.36
CA ALA A 24 15.74 13.34 9.75
C ALA A 24 16.19 14.61 10.47
N VAL A 25 15.24 15.35 11.05
CA VAL A 25 15.52 16.50 11.90
C VAL A 25 15.68 15.99 13.34
N PRO A 26 16.83 16.24 14.01
CA PRO A 26 17.04 15.75 15.37
C PRO A 26 15.90 16.17 16.32
N GLY A 27 15.28 15.19 16.99
CA GLY A 27 14.19 15.42 17.94
C GLY A 27 12.78 15.47 17.33
N MET A 28 12.63 15.23 16.02
CA MET A 28 11.33 15.04 15.37
C MET A 28 11.30 13.70 14.62
N GLU A 29 10.20 12.96 14.79
CA GLU A 29 9.95 11.78 13.97
C GLU A 29 9.69 12.19 12.52
N PRO A 30 10.24 11.48 11.52
CA PRO A 30 9.95 11.75 10.12
C PRO A 30 8.44 11.71 9.87
N PRO A 31 7.88 12.67 9.11
CA PRO A 31 6.47 12.62 8.78
C PRO A 31 6.18 11.41 7.89
N ILE A 32 5.06 10.75 8.17
CA ILE A 32 4.55 9.65 7.35
C ILE A 32 3.74 10.25 6.20
N GLN A 33 3.97 9.76 4.99
CA GLN A 33 3.18 10.08 3.82
C GLN A 33 2.20 8.94 3.52
N GLY A 34 0.99 9.27 3.06
CA GLY A 34 0.01 8.28 2.61
C GLY A 34 0.10 8.05 1.11
N LEU A 35 0.57 6.89 0.68
CA LEU A 35 0.59 6.49 -0.73
C LEU A 35 -0.70 5.76 -1.10
N CYS A 36 -1.50 6.31 -2.02
CA CYS A 36 -2.69 5.64 -2.52
C CYS A 36 -2.30 4.41 -3.34
N ILE A 37 -2.75 3.23 -2.89
CA ILE A 37 -2.48 1.95 -3.54
C ILE A 37 -3.71 1.36 -4.22
N ALA A 38 -4.91 1.71 -3.77
CA ALA A 38 -6.17 1.27 -4.38
C ALA A 38 -7.20 2.42 -4.33
N PRO A 39 -7.70 2.88 -5.48
CA PRO A 39 -8.66 3.97 -5.54
C PRO A 39 -10.05 3.49 -5.13
N PHE A 40 -10.93 4.44 -4.81
CA PHE A 40 -12.35 4.18 -4.60
C PHE A 40 -12.98 3.58 -5.86
N GLY A 41 -13.84 2.57 -5.67
CA GLY A 41 -14.55 1.92 -6.76
C GLY A 41 -13.70 0.95 -7.59
N MET A 42 -12.50 0.61 -7.13
CA MET A 42 -11.67 -0.42 -7.76
C MET A 42 -12.43 -1.75 -7.78
N GLU A 43 -12.62 -2.33 -8.96
CA GLU A 43 -13.48 -3.50 -9.15
C GLU A 43 -12.90 -4.77 -8.50
N GLU A 44 -13.75 -5.61 -7.94
CA GLU A 44 -13.40 -6.96 -7.50
C GLU A 44 -12.75 -7.78 -8.62
N GLY A 45 -11.69 -8.51 -8.27
CA GLY A 45 -10.91 -9.32 -9.20
C GLY A 45 -9.94 -8.52 -10.09
N THR A 46 -9.70 -7.23 -9.78
CA THR A 46 -8.77 -6.38 -10.54
C THR A 46 -7.49 -6.08 -9.77
N GLN A 47 -6.48 -5.65 -10.52
CA GLN A 47 -5.19 -5.20 -10.02
C GLN A 47 -5.03 -3.72 -10.34
N ALA A 48 -4.48 -2.96 -9.39
CA ALA A 48 -4.17 -1.56 -9.57
C ALA A 48 -2.94 -1.42 -10.47
N GLU A 49 -2.76 -0.28 -11.11
CA GLU A 49 -1.51 -0.01 -11.82
C GLU A 49 -0.35 0.07 -10.81
N LEU A 50 0.85 -0.33 -11.22
CA LEU A 50 2.05 -0.15 -10.41
C LEU A 50 2.35 1.36 -10.29
N PRO A 51 2.33 1.95 -9.08
CA PRO A 51 2.64 3.36 -8.91
C PRO A 51 4.09 3.64 -9.34
N PRO A 52 4.38 4.81 -9.93
CA PRO A 52 5.75 5.18 -10.27
C PRO A 52 6.63 5.43 -9.03
N GLN A 53 6.04 5.67 -7.87
CA GLN A 53 6.74 5.89 -6.61
C GLN A 53 7.39 4.62 -6.10
N GLU A 54 8.64 4.74 -5.68
CA GLU A 54 9.40 3.68 -5.03
C GLU A 54 9.41 3.92 -3.53
N VAL A 55 9.25 2.84 -2.76
CA VAL A 55 9.31 2.84 -1.30
C VAL A 55 10.50 2.01 -0.86
N GLY A 56 11.18 2.44 0.21
CA GLY A 56 12.26 1.66 0.81
C GLY A 56 11.68 0.58 1.71
N LEU A 57 12.10 -0.67 1.52
CA LEU A 57 11.64 -1.79 2.31
C LEU A 57 12.81 -2.55 2.93
N VAL A 58 12.78 -2.72 4.25
CA VAL A 58 13.83 -3.44 4.99
C VAL A 58 13.64 -4.95 4.79
N VAL A 59 14.71 -5.64 4.39
CA VAL A 59 14.71 -7.10 4.24
C VAL A 59 15.44 -7.78 5.41
N GLY A 60 15.09 -9.04 5.68
CA GLY A 60 15.63 -9.86 6.77
C GLY A 60 15.01 -9.61 8.13
N GLU A 61 14.10 -8.63 8.25
CA GLU A 61 13.42 -8.26 9.49
C GLU A 61 11.91 -8.09 9.25
N PRO A 62 11.05 -8.32 10.27
CA PRO A 62 9.63 -7.99 10.18
C PRO A 62 9.44 -6.48 9.98
N VAL A 63 8.68 -6.12 8.96
CA VAL A 63 8.31 -4.74 8.63
C VAL A 63 6.83 -4.54 8.89
N ARG A 64 6.47 -3.37 9.42
CA ARG A 64 5.08 -2.98 9.68
C ARG A 64 4.70 -1.81 8.82
N PHE A 65 3.57 -1.93 8.14
CA PHE A 65 2.98 -0.87 7.35
C PHE A 65 1.76 -0.33 8.07
N ARG A 66 1.77 0.98 8.32
CA ARG A 66 0.54 1.68 8.72
C ARG A 66 -0.40 1.72 7.54
N PHE A 67 -1.64 1.30 7.76
CA PHE A 67 -2.62 1.17 6.70
C PHE A 67 -3.77 2.14 6.93
N PHE A 68 -4.29 2.74 5.86
CA PHE A 68 -5.34 3.74 5.98
C PHE A 68 -6.44 3.53 4.93
N GLY A 69 -7.67 3.86 5.30
CA GLY A 69 -8.83 3.89 4.42
C GLY A 69 -9.48 5.27 4.39
N SER A 70 -10.06 5.65 3.26
CA SER A 70 -10.84 6.88 3.11
C SER A 70 -12.15 6.67 2.36
N SER A 71 -13.25 7.10 2.95
CA SER A 71 -14.58 7.11 2.29
C SER A 71 -14.90 8.44 1.59
N VAL A 72 -14.10 9.48 1.85
CA VAL A 72 -14.30 10.85 1.36
C VAL A 72 -13.35 11.21 0.21
N ARG A 73 -12.14 10.62 0.18
CA ARG A 73 -11.14 10.85 -0.87
C ARG A 73 -11.35 9.93 -2.07
N ARG A 74 -12.46 10.15 -2.80
CA ARG A 74 -12.95 9.26 -3.87
C ARG A 74 -12.32 9.47 -5.25
N VAL A 75 -11.53 10.54 -5.42
CA VAL A 75 -10.95 10.92 -6.71
C VAL A 75 -9.46 10.59 -6.82
N ASP A 76 -8.82 10.28 -5.70
CA ASP A 76 -7.39 9.96 -5.66
C ASP A 76 -7.13 8.68 -6.47
N GLN A 77 -6.06 8.72 -7.26
CA GLN A 77 -5.63 7.62 -8.12
C GLN A 77 -4.43 6.91 -7.51
N VAL A 78 -4.14 5.69 -7.99
CA VAL A 78 -2.93 4.96 -7.58
C VAL A 78 -1.69 5.82 -7.79
N GLY A 79 -0.80 5.86 -6.79
CA GLY A 79 0.38 6.71 -6.81
C GLY A 79 0.15 8.15 -6.32
N THR A 80 -1.07 8.52 -5.95
CA THR A 80 -1.31 9.80 -5.25
C THR A 80 -0.62 9.75 -3.88
N VAL A 81 0.23 10.74 -3.60
CA VAL A 81 0.93 10.86 -2.31
C VAL A 81 0.31 12.00 -1.50
N LEU A 82 -0.13 11.67 -0.28
CA LEU A 82 -0.64 12.61 0.70
C LEU A 82 0.47 12.91 1.70
N GLU A 83 1.01 14.12 1.66
CA GLU A 83 2.00 14.56 2.66
C GLU A 83 1.36 14.98 3.97
N GLN A 84 0.10 15.44 3.91
CA GLN A 84 -0.71 15.89 5.03
C GLN A 84 -2.18 15.61 4.70
N TRP A 85 -2.97 15.30 5.71
CA TRP A 85 -4.42 15.11 5.61
C TRP A 85 -5.10 15.51 6.91
N ALA A 86 -6.38 15.88 6.84
CA ALA A 86 -7.17 16.12 8.03
C ALA A 86 -7.54 14.79 8.72
N PRO A 87 -7.69 14.74 10.06
CA PRO A 87 -8.02 13.51 10.78
C PRO A 87 -9.26 12.77 10.30
N GLU A 88 -10.23 13.49 9.72
CA GLU A 88 -11.45 12.94 9.14
C GLU A 88 -11.28 12.37 7.72
N GLU A 89 -10.16 12.65 7.05
CA GLU A 89 -9.93 12.21 5.67
C GLU A 89 -9.42 10.77 5.60
N LEU A 90 -8.54 10.37 6.51
CA LEU A 90 -7.97 9.02 6.57
C LEU A 90 -8.27 8.36 7.93
N GLU A 91 -8.86 7.18 7.89
CA GLU A 91 -9.04 6.29 9.02
C GLU A 91 -7.88 5.29 9.04
N GLU A 92 -7.18 5.19 10.17
CA GLU A 92 -6.15 4.17 10.37
C GLU A 92 -6.80 2.80 10.58
N LEU A 93 -6.29 1.82 9.84
CA LEU A 93 -6.72 0.43 9.83
C LEU A 93 -5.67 -0.43 10.53
N GLU A 94 -5.91 -1.74 10.62
CA GLU A 94 -4.93 -2.67 11.19
C GLU A 94 -3.60 -2.61 10.42
N GLU A 95 -2.50 -2.51 11.17
CA GLU A 95 -1.16 -2.54 10.59
C GLU A 95 -0.90 -3.89 9.92
N ILE A 96 -0.17 -3.83 8.80
CA ILE A 96 0.21 -5.03 8.07
C ILE A 96 1.64 -5.37 8.44
N GLU A 97 1.85 -6.55 8.99
CA GLU A 97 3.19 -7.09 9.22
C GLU A 97 3.60 -8.00 8.06
N ALA A 98 4.78 -7.78 7.50
CA ALA A 98 5.39 -8.62 6.50
C ALA A 98 6.81 -8.98 6.92
N ASN A 99 7.30 -10.15 6.49
CA ASN A 99 8.71 -10.48 6.64
C ASN A 99 9.27 -10.77 5.25
N LEU A 100 10.15 -9.89 4.79
CA LEU A 100 10.81 -10.06 3.52
C LEU A 100 12.14 -10.78 3.76
N PRO A 101 12.35 -11.99 3.22
CA PRO A 101 13.63 -12.65 3.35
C PRO A 101 14.73 -11.80 2.70
N ALA A 102 15.90 -11.72 3.35
CA ALA A 102 17.05 -11.02 2.81
C ALA A 102 17.62 -11.72 1.57
N GLU A 103 17.41 -13.04 1.42
CA GLU A 103 18.02 -13.86 0.35
C GLU A 103 19.53 -13.61 0.24
N ASP A 104 20.00 -13.01 -0.86
CA ASP A 104 21.42 -12.68 -1.10
C ASP A 104 21.82 -11.31 -0.53
N ARG A 105 20.90 -10.59 0.12
CA ARG A 105 21.12 -9.29 0.77
C ARG A 105 21.46 -9.43 2.24
N GLN A 106 21.96 -8.34 2.82
CA GLN A 106 22.17 -8.27 4.26
C GLN A 106 20.84 -8.03 4.98
N PRO A 107 20.52 -8.76 6.07
CA PRO A 107 19.42 -8.38 6.95
C PRO A 107 19.59 -6.92 7.42
N GLY A 108 18.51 -6.14 7.38
CA GLY A 108 18.52 -4.71 7.62
C GLY A 108 18.78 -3.84 6.38
N GLU A 109 19.06 -4.44 5.21
CA GLU A 109 19.24 -3.69 3.96
C GLU A 109 17.90 -3.12 3.46
N VAL A 110 17.92 -1.86 3.00
CA VAL A 110 16.75 -1.18 2.43
C VAL A 110 16.73 -1.35 0.92
N VAL A 111 15.66 -1.96 0.40
CA VAL A 111 15.47 -2.25 -1.02
C VAL A 111 14.37 -1.36 -1.60
N PRO A 112 14.60 -0.68 -2.73
CA PRO A 112 13.55 0.07 -3.41
C PRO A 112 12.55 -0.89 -4.08
N VAL A 113 11.29 -0.79 -3.67
CA VAL A 113 10.18 -1.59 -4.20
C VAL A 113 9.02 -0.69 -4.65
N ARG A 114 8.13 -1.23 -5.47
CA ARG A 114 6.85 -0.63 -5.79
C ARG A 114 5.74 -1.45 -5.18
N LEU A 115 4.79 -0.79 -4.55
CA LEU A 115 3.65 -1.43 -3.91
C LEU A 115 2.52 -1.59 -4.92
N HIS A 116 2.12 -2.82 -5.18
CA HIS A 116 1.08 -3.19 -6.12
C HIS A 116 -0.11 -3.75 -5.35
N ALA A 117 -1.30 -3.18 -5.55
CA ALA A 117 -2.49 -3.65 -4.88
C ALA A 117 -3.41 -4.45 -5.80
N ALA A 118 -4.14 -5.40 -5.23
CA ALA A 118 -5.17 -6.16 -5.94
C ALA A 118 -6.40 -6.31 -5.07
N VAL A 119 -7.59 -6.23 -5.67
CA VAL A 119 -8.85 -6.56 -4.99
C VAL A 119 -9.24 -7.96 -5.44
N THR A 120 -9.36 -8.87 -4.49
CA THR A 120 -9.78 -10.25 -4.73
C THR A 120 -11.25 -10.31 -5.16
N GLU A 121 -11.68 -11.45 -5.70
CA GLU A 121 -13.08 -11.69 -6.07
C GLU A 121 -14.06 -11.67 -4.87
N VAL A 122 -13.54 -11.74 -3.64
CA VAL A 122 -14.32 -11.70 -2.40
C VAL A 122 -14.26 -10.33 -1.71
N GLY A 123 -13.66 -9.33 -2.35
CA GLY A 123 -13.58 -7.94 -1.85
C GLY A 123 -12.40 -7.65 -0.93
N THR A 124 -11.54 -8.64 -0.65
CA THR A 124 -10.31 -8.44 0.14
C THR A 124 -9.23 -7.74 -0.68
N LEU A 125 -8.54 -6.76 -0.10
CA LEU A 125 -7.37 -6.10 -0.70
C LEU A 125 -6.08 -6.88 -0.39
N ARG A 126 -5.24 -7.11 -1.39
CA ARG A 126 -3.89 -7.67 -1.27
C ARG A 126 -2.85 -6.64 -1.68
N LEU A 127 -1.64 -6.74 -1.13
CA LEU A 127 -0.50 -5.93 -1.51
C LEU A 127 0.68 -6.81 -1.93
N GLU A 128 1.45 -6.35 -2.89
CA GLU A 128 2.66 -7.01 -3.34
C GLU A 128 3.77 -5.97 -3.42
N ALA A 129 4.94 -6.29 -2.88
CA ALA A 129 6.13 -5.47 -3.04
C ALA A 129 6.94 -6.03 -4.21
N VAL A 130 7.02 -5.25 -5.30
CA VAL A 130 7.74 -5.62 -6.52
C VAL A 130 9.07 -4.88 -6.55
N SER A 131 10.18 -5.62 -6.63
CA SER A 131 11.51 -5.02 -6.80
C SER A 131 11.58 -4.21 -8.10
N ARG A 132 12.34 -3.10 -8.09
CA ARG A 132 12.57 -2.27 -9.28
C ARG A 132 13.13 -3.05 -10.47
N THR A 133 13.93 -4.09 -10.23
CA THR A 133 14.51 -4.93 -11.28
C THR A 133 13.55 -6.00 -11.79
N GLY A 134 12.40 -6.20 -11.13
CA GLY A 134 11.40 -7.22 -11.47
C GLY A 134 11.86 -8.66 -11.25
N THR A 135 13.08 -8.87 -10.77
CA THR A 135 13.66 -10.21 -10.52
C THR A 135 13.16 -10.83 -9.21
N GLU A 136 12.67 -10.00 -8.29
CA GLU A 136 12.20 -10.40 -6.97
C GLU A 136 10.80 -9.80 -6.74
N THR A 137 9.87 -10.63 -6.29
CA THR A 137 8.52 -10.21 -5.93
C THR A 137 8.19 -10.79 -4.57
N TRP A 138 7.96 -9.94 -3.58
CA TRP A 138 7.50 -10.35 -2.26
C TRP A 138 6.00 -10.15 -2.17
N LYS A 139 5.28 -11.24 -1.98
CA LYS A 139 3.83 -11.19 -1.77
C LYS A 139 3.55 -10.86 -0.32
N VAL A 140 2.85 -9.76 -0.10
CA VAL A 140 2.40 -9.30 1.22
C VAL A 140 0.88 -9.36 1.23
N GLU A 141 0.35 -10.58 1.33
CA GLU A 141 -1.10 -10.76 1.39
C GLU A 141 -1.62 -10.39 2.79
N PHE A 142 -2.59 -9.48 2.85
CA PHE A 142 -3.34 -9.16 4.06
C PHE A 142 -4.84 -9.09 3.74
N ASP A 143 -5.67 -9.05 4.78
CA ASP A 143 -7.12 -8.92 4.65
C ASP A 143 -7.58 -7.61 5.32
N VAL A 144 -8.41 -6.85 4.62
CA VAL A 144 -8.96 -5.56 5.08
C VAL A 144 -10.45 -5.74 5.37
N ARG A 145 -10.77 -6.55 6.38
CA ARG A 145 -12.15 -6.83 6.77
C ARG A 145 -12.69 -5.88 7.82
#